data_AF-R6E6U6-F1
#
_entry.id   AF-R6E6U6-F1
#
_cell.length_a   1.000
_cell.length_b   1.000
_cell.length_c   1.000
_cell.angle_alpha   90.00
_cell.angle_beta   90.00
_cell.angle_gamma   90.00
#
_symmetry.space_group_name_H-M   'P 1'
#
loop_
_entity.id
_entity.type
_entity.pdbx_description
1 polymer ?
#
loop_
_entity_poly.entity_id
_entity_poly.type
_entity_poly.pdbx_seq_one_letter_code
_entity_poly.pdbx_strand_id
1 'polypeptide(L)'
;MGVLLVTLAICMTLGYKQSVLKAQGKEYACQLQELKKQKKQLKKDKEDLKEFKKYVKTDEYVEEIARDKLGLVYKDEIIFEPEDSK
;
A
#
# COMPACT_ATOMS: atom_id res chain seq x y z
N MET A 1 -7.96 -19.86 -58.76
CA MET A 1 -8.78 -18.79 -58.15
C MET A 1 -9.28 -19.16 -56.75
N GLY A 2 -9.99 -20.28 -56.55
CA GLY A 2 -10.52 -20.66 -55.22
C GLY A 2 -9.47 -20.85 -54.11
N VAL A 3 -8.30 -21.43 -54.41
CA VAL A 3 -7.24 -21.66 -53.41
C VAL A 3 -6.72 -20.36 -52.82
N LEU A 4 -6.52 -19.31 -53.64
CA LEU A 4 -6.04 -17.99 -53.20
C LEU A 4 -7.01 -17.28 -52.24
N LEU A 5 -8.33 -17.44 -52.46
CA LEU A 5 -9.35 -16.86 -51.58
C LEU A 5 -9.37 -17.55 -50.23
N VAL A 6 -9.18 -18.87 -50.20
CA VAL A 6 -9.11 -19.64 -48.95
C VAL A 6 -7.84 -19.28 -48.16
N THR A 7 -6.66 -19.14 -48.82
CA THR A 7 -5.45 -18.70 -48.12
C THR A 7 -5.59 -17.28 -47.55
N LEU A 8 -6.20 -16.34 -48.28
CA LEU A 8 -6.46 -14.99 -47.78
C LEU A 8 -7.39 -14.99 -46.56
N ALA A 9 -8.46 -15.80 -46.58
CA ALA A 9 -9.37 -15.93 -45.45
C ALA A 9 -8.66 -16.47 -44.19
N ILE A 10 -7.81 -17.48 -44.35
CA ILE A 10 -7.03 -18.05 -43.24
C ILE A 10 -6.04 -17.00 -42.69
N CYS A 11 -5.29 -16.30 -43.55
CA CYS A 11 -4.35 -15.26 -43.14
C CYS A 11 -5.02 -14.11 -42.36
N MET A 12 -6.20 -13.67 -42.79
CA MET A 12 -6.97 -12.65 -42.08
C MET A 12 -7.34 -13.12 -40.67
N THR A 13 -7.95 -14.30 -40.54
CA THR A 13 -8.35 -14.83 -39.23
C THR A 13 -7.18 -15.02 -38.25
N LEU A 14 -6.01 -15.46 -38.72
CA LEU A 14 -4.81 -15.59 -37.90
C LEU A 14 -4.24 -14.22 -37.48
N GLY A 15 -4.26 -13.23 -38.37
CA GLY A 15 -3.83 -11.86 -38.08
C GLY A 15 -4.68 -11.19 -37.00
N TYR A 16 -6.01 -11.36 -37.04
CA TYR A 16 -6.91 -10.83 -36.01
C TYR A 16 -6.62 -11.45 -34.63
N LYS A 17 -6.42 -12.77 -34.56
CA LYS A 17 -6.10 -13.46 -33.30
C LYS A 17 -4.77 -12.99 -32.71
N GLN A 18 -3.74 -12.75 -33.54
CA GLN A 18 -2.45 -12.27 -33.07
C GLN A 18 -2.52 -10.85 -32.46
N SER A 19 -3.31 -9.97 -33.06
CA SER A 19 -3.52 -8.61 -32.55
C SER A 19 -4.27 -8.60 -31.22
N VAL A 20 -5.32 -9.41 -31.11
CA VAL A 20 -6.10 -9.56 -29.86
C VAL A 20 -5.25 -10.16 -28.75
N LEU A 21 -4.46 -11.21 -29.04
CA LEU A 21 -3.60 -11.85 -28.05
C LEU A 21 -2.51 -10.91 -27.51
N LYS A 22 -1.92 -10.08 -28.38
CA LYS A 22 -0.95 -9.05 -27.98
C LYS A 22 -1.60 -7.94 -27.14
N ALA A 23 -2.84 -7.56 -27.46
CA ALA A 23 -3.58 -6.57 -26.67
C ALA A 23 -3.88 -7.12 -25.26
N GLN A 24 -4.41 -8.34 -25.15
CA GLN A 24 -4.67 -8.99 -23.87
C GLN A 24 -3.38 -9.14 -23.04
N GLY A 25 -2.26 -9.55 -23.66
CA GLY A 25 -0.98 -9.66 -22.97
C GLY A 25 -0.49 -8.35 -22.34
N LYS A 26 -0.75 -7.21 -23.00
CA LYS A 26 -0.44 -5.88 -22.45
C LYS A 26 -1.34 -5.52 -21.28
N GLU A 27 -2.63 -5.84 -21.36
CA GLU A 27 -3.57 -5.61 -20.25
C GLU A 27 -3.20 -6.43 -19.01
N TYR A 28 -2.88 -7.71 -19.19
CA TYR A 28 -2.41 -8.56 -18.10
C TYR A 28 -1.10 -8.05 -17.48
N ALA A 29 -0.17 -7.56 -18.30
CA ALA A 29 1.07 -6.97 -17.80
C ALA A 29 0.81 -5.69 -16.98
N CYS A 30 -0.13 -4.85 -17.43
CA CYS A 30 -0.55 -3.64 -16.72
C CYS A 30 -1.18 -3.98 -15.36
N GLN A 31 -2.14 -4.90 -15.35
CA GLN A 31 -2.79 -5.37 -14.11
C GLN A 31 -1.76 -5.98 -13.15
N LEU A 32 -0.81 -6.79 -13.67
CA LEU A 32 0.23 -7.39 -12.86
C LEU A 32 1.16 -6.33 -12.24
N GLN A 33 1.50 -5.28 -13.00
CA GLN A 33 2.31 -4.18 -12.50
C GLN A 33 1.57 -3.39 -11.42
N GLU A 34 0.28 -3.12 -11.62
CA GLU A 34 -0.56 -2.43 -10.66
C GLU A 34 -0.71 -3.24 -9.37
N LEU A 35 -1.07 -4.52 -9.47
CA LEU A 35 -1.14 -5.45 -8.35
C LEU A 35 0.19 -5.55 -7.58
N LYS A 36 1.33 -5.58 -8.29
CA LYS A 36 2.66 -5.55 -7.65
C LYS A 36 2.92 -4.25 -6.92
N LYS A 37 2.50 -3.11 -7.48
CA LYS A 37 2.65 -1.78 -6.86
C LYS A 37 1.80 -1.71 -5.58
N GLN A 38 0.54 -2.12 -5.64
CA GLN A 38 -0.36 -2.16 -4.48
C GLN A 38 0.19 -3.09 -3.38
N LYS A 39 0.68 -4.28 -3.75
CA LYS A 39 1.29 -5.22 -2.80
C LYS A 39 2.54 -4.65 -2.12
N LYS A 40 3.36 -3.89 -2.84
CA LYS A 40 4.55 -3.24 -2.28
C LYS A 40 4.17 -2.12 -1.30
N GLN A 41 3.17 -1.31 -1.64
CA GLN A 41 2.68 -0.25 -0.75
C GLN A 41 2.11 -0.84 0.54
N LEU A 42 1.19 -1.80 0.42
CA LEU A 42 0.62 -2.50 1.58
C LEU A 42 1.67 -3.18 2.48
N LYS A 43 2.78 -3.65 1.90
CA LYS A 43 3.88 -4.22 2.69
C LYS A 43 4.60 -3.16 3.53
N LYS A 44 4.85 -1.97 2.96
CA LYS A 44 5.45 -0.84 3.68
C LYS A 44 4.52 -0.37 4.78
N ASP A 45 3.25 -0.13 4.46
CA ASP A 45 2.25 0.32 5.44
C ASP A 45 2.13 -0.68 6.61
N LYS A 46 2.29 -1.98 6.34
CA LYS A 46 2.30 -3.04 7.36
C LYS A 46 3.56 -3.02 8.23
N GLU A 47 4.71 -2.63 7.69
CA GLU A 47 5.94 -2.44 8.46
C GLU A 47 5.82 -1.22 9.36
N ASP A 48 5.34 -0.09 8.82
CA ASP A 48 5.10 1.15 9.58
C ASP A 48 4.08 0.90 10.71
N LEU A 49 3.00 0.16 10.44
CA LEU A 49 2.00 -0.19 11.45
C LEU A 49 2.57 -1.11 12.54
N LYS A 50 3.51 -1.99 12.20
CA LYS A 50 4.18 -2.84 13.22
C LYS A 50 5.06 -2.01 14.12
N GLU A 51 5.76 -1.02 13.59
CA GLU A 51 6.59 -0.10 14.36
C GLU A 51 5.72 0.77 15.27
N PHE A 52 4.64 1.35 14.73
CA PHE A 52 3.64 2.07 15.52
C PHE A 52 3.02 1.21 16.62
N LYS A 53 2.69 -0.06 16.32
CA LYS A 53 2.16 -0.98 17.33
C LYS A 53 3.17 -1.31 18.44
N LYS A 54 4.48 -1.27 18.16
CA LYS A 54 5.50 -1.39 19.21
C LYS A 54 5.55 -0.13 20.06
N TYR A 55 5.55 1.04 19.42
CA TYR A 55 5.59 2.34 20.09
C TYR A 55 4.37 2.61 21.00
N VAL A 56 3.16 2.27 20.53
CA VAL A 56 1.94 2.39 21.36
C VAL A 56 1.90 1.36 22.50
N LYS A 57 2.66 0.27 22.39
CA LYS A 57 2.78 -0.75 23.44
C LYS A 57 3.87 -0.46 24.47
N THR A 58 4.79 0.47 24.18
CA THR A 58 5.82 0.87 25.13
C THR A 58 5.22 1.72 26.24
N ASP A 59 5.79 1.58 27.44
CA ASP A 59 5.32 2.28 28.64
C ASP A 59 5.34 3.81 28.47
N GLU A 60 6.19 4.35 27.58
CA GLU A 60 6.24 5.77 27.18
C GLU A 60 4.88 6.33 26.71
N TYR A 61 4.12 5.61 25.88
CA TYR A 61 2.81 6.09 25.43
C TYR A 61 1.78 6.10 26.56
N VAL A 62 1.88 5.13 27.48
CA VAL A 62 1.02 5.07 28.67
C VAL A 62 1.37 6.19 29.63
N GLU A 63 2.66 6.48 29.81
CA GLU A 63 3.15 7.58 30.64
C GLU A 63 2.76 8.95 30.09
N GLU A 64 2.90 9.19 28.78
CA GLU A 64 2.44 10.44 28.14
C GLU A 64 0.93 10.64 28.34
N ILE A 65 0.12 9.60 28.05
CA ILE A 65 -1.34 9.69 28.24
C ILE A 65 -1.71 9.85 29.71
N ALA A 66 -0.98 9.22 30.63
CA ALA A 66 -1.19 9.36 32.07
C ALA A 66 -0.82 10.77 32.58
N ARG A 67 0.26 11.37 32.08
CA ARG A 67 0.61 12.77 32.37
C ARG A 67 -0.44 13.72 31.76
N ASP A 68 -0.76 13.57 30.48
CA ASP A 68 -1.63 14.51 29.75
C ASP A 68 -3.09 14.45 30.19
N LYS A 69 -3.64 13.24 30.39
CA LYS A 69 -5.07 13.07 30.72
C LYS A 69 -5.35 12.97 32.20
N LEU A 70 -4.44 12.38 32.98
CA LEU A 70 -4.65 12.11 34.40
C LEU A 70 -3.79 12.98 35.30
N GLY A 71 -2.87 13.79 34.74
CA GLY A 71 -1.94 14.62 35.53
C GLY A 71 -1.01 13.80 36.41
N LEU A 72 -0.83 12.51 36.10
CA LEU A 72 -0.06 11.60 36.93
C LEU A 72 1.43 11.83 36.69
N VAL A 73 2.15 12.16 37.76
CA VAL A 73 3.61 12.27 37.78
C VAL A 73 4.20 11.25 38.75
N TYR A 74 5.46 10.90 38.54
CA TYR A 74 6.15 10.00 39.46
C TYR A 74 6.39 10.69 40.81
N LYS A 75 6.41 9.90 41.89
CA LYS A 75 6.52 10.38 43.28
C LYS A 75 7.74 11.27 43.56
N ASP A 76 8.78 11.12 42.75
CA ASP A 76 10.08 11.79 42.91
C ASP A 76 10.35 12.84 41.80
N GLU A 77 9.36 13.18 40.95
CA GLU A 77 9.50 14.22 39.90
C GLU A 77 9.08 15.61 40.41
N ILE A 78 9.90 16.63 40.09
CA ILE A 78 9.61 18.05 40.40
C ILE A 78 8.94 18.69 39.18
N ILE A 79 7.68 19.13 39.32
CA ILE A 79 6.96 19.87 38.27
C ILE A 79 7.32 21.37 38.36
N PHE A 80 7.72 21.97 37.23
CA PHE A 80 7.78 23.42 37.07
C PHE A 80 6.57 23.89 36.30
N GLU A 81 5.59 24.48 36.98
CA GLU A 81 4.50 25.21 36.33
C GLU A 81 4.99 26.63 35.99
N PRO A 82 4.86 27.09 34.74
CA PRO A 82 5.19 28.47 34.40
C PRO A 82 4.18 29.43 35.06
N GLU A 83 4.68 30.52 35.66
CA GLU A 83 3.87 31.60 36.27
C GLU A 83 3.11 32.43 35.21
N ASP A 84 2.36 31.81 34.31
CA ASP A 84 1.49 32.51 33.35
C ASP A 84 0.16 31.75 33.18
N SER A 85 -0.54 31.56 34.29
CA SER A 85 -1.99 31.33 34.28
C SER A 85 -2.63 32.01 35.49
N LYS A 86 -2.83 33.33 35.35
CA LYS A 86 -3.82 34.07 36.15
C LYS A 86 -5.19 33.96 35.51
#